data_AF-A0A834R5T6-F1
#
_entry.id   AF-A0A834R5T6-F1
#
_cell.length_a   1.000
_cell.length_b   1.000
_cell.length_c   1.000
_cell.angle_alpha   90.00
_cell.angle_beta   90.00
_cell.angle_gamma   90.00
#
_symmetry.space_group_name_H-M   'P 1'
#
loop_
_entity.id
_entity.type
_entity.pdbx_description
1 polymer ?
#
loop_
_entity_poly.entity_id
_entity_poly.type
_entity_poly.pdbx_seq_one_letter_code
_entity_poly.pdbx_strand_id
1 'polypeptide(L)'
;MNEIDSPPTYVPGCTSERRGNSGAIRSGVNLIDTSPFYGQSRSEQCLGEALRDLPRSSFYLATKVGRHPDCSFDYGAKAVARSLESSLERLNVNHIDLVQIHDVEFCPSQSNCLTNVACFGSIQT
;
A
#
# COMPACT_ATOMS: atom_id res chain seq x y z
N MET A 1 20.45 6.76 32.26
CA MET A 1 19.09 7.10 31.79
C MET A 1 19.06 6.82 30.31
N ASN A 2 18.52 5.67 29.91
CA ASN A 2 18.07 5.42 28.55
C ASN A 2 16.83 4.55 28.72
N GLU A 3 15.66 5.17 28.55
CA GLU A 3 14.36 4.50 28.54
C GLU A 3 14.31 3.63 27.28
N ILE A 4 14.46 2.32 27.46
CA ILE A 4 14.26 1.35 26.39
C ILE A 4 12.83 0.83 26.54
N ASP A 5 11.96 1.38 25.70
CA ASP A 5 10.84 0.72 25.04
C ASP A 5 9.82 0.00 25.94
N SER A 6 8.79 0.75 26.33
CA SER A 6 7.52 0.15 26.79
C SER A 6 7.01 -0.81 25.71
N PRO A 7 6.62 -2.05 26.05
CA PRO A 7 6.20 -3.03 25.05
C PRO A 7 4.97 -2.50 24.29
N PRO A 8 4.96 -2.57 22.95
CA PRO A 8 3.80 -2.12 22.18
C PRO A 8 2.57 -2.95 22.53
N THR A 9 1.44 -2.27 22.63
CA THR A 9 0.14 -2.84 22.95
C THR A 9 -0.21 -3.97 21.98
N TYR A 10 -0.68 -5.08 22.55
CA TYR A 10 -1.09 -6.29 21.84
C TYR A 10 -2.25 -5.98 20.89
N VAL A 11 -2.04 -6.21 19.59
CA VAL A 11 -3.09 -6.21 18.55
C VAL A 11 -3.04 -7.58 17.85
N PRO A 12 -4.11 -8.39 17.89
CA PRO A 12 -4.05 -9.74 17.33
C PRO A 12 -4.07 -9.70 15.79
N GLY A 13 -3.04 -10.28 15.14
CA GLY A 13 -3.07 -10.61 13.71
C GLY A 13 -1.80 -10.28 12.90
N CYS A 14 -1.04 -9.25 13.27
CA CYS A 14 0.01 -8.66 12.41
C CYS A 14 1.46 -8.74 12.99
N THR A 15 1.64 -9.37 14.16
CA THR A 15 2.92 -9.29 14.90
C THR A 15 4.12 -9.93 14.20
N SER A 16 3.92 -10.96 13.38
CA SER A 16 5.00 -11.59 12.59
C SER A 16 5.50 -10.68 11.48
N GLU A 17 4.62 -9.91 10.84
CA GLU A 17 4.94 -9.01 9.73
C GLU A 17 5.79 -7.83 10.18
N ARG A 18 5.56 -7.29 11.40
CA ARG A 18 6.45 -6.28 12.00
C ARG A 18 7.90 -6.74 12.03
N ARG A 19 8.15 -7.94 12.58
CA ARG A 19 9.50 -8.49 12.71
C ARG A 19 10.10 -8.82 11.35
N GLY A 20 9.31 -9.41 10.45
CA GLY A 20 9.71 -9.75 9.09
C GLY A 20 10.14 -8.52 8.30
N ASN A 21 9.29 -7.49 8.23
CA ASN A 21 9.56 -6.27 7.48
C ASN A 21 10.73 -5.48 8.06
N SER A 22 10.79 -5.35 9.39
CA SER A 22 11.92 -4.70 10.05
C SER A 22 13.24 -5.42 9.74
N GLY A 23 13.23 -6.75 9.71
CA GLY A 23 14.39 -7.56 9.34
C GLY A 23 14.80 -7.38 7.88
N ALA A 24 13.83 -7.39 6.96
CA ALA A 24 14.05 -7.17 5.54
C ALA A 24 14.66 -5.79 5.26
N ILE A 25 14.08 -4.72 5.84
CA ILE A 25 14.59 -3.35 5.71
C ILE A 25 15.99 -3.21 6.28
N ARG A 26 16.25 -3.78 7.46
CA ARG A 26 17.61 -3.80 8.05
C ARG A 26 18.62 -4.57 7.19
N SER A 27 18.15 -5.50 6.36
CA SER A 27 18.97 -6.28 5.42
C SER A 27 19.14 -5.60 4.05
N GLY A 28 18.59 -4.39 3.88
CA GLY A 28 18.71 -3.60 2.65
C GLY A 28 17.55 -3.75 1.66
N VAL A 29 16.51 -4.54 1.98
CA VAL A 29 15.30 -4.62 1.16
C VAL A 29 14.43 -3.41 1.44
N ASN A 30 14.21 -2.56 0.43
CA ASN A 30 13.52 -1.29 0.62
C ASN A 30 12.34 -1.07 -0.33
N LEU A 31 11.93 -2.03 -1.15
CA LEU A 31 10.68 -1.94 -1.92
C LEU A 31 9.66 -2.92 -1.35
N ILE A 32 8.53 -2.37 -0.90
CA ILE A 32 7.41 -3.13 -0.33
C ILE A 32 6.23 -3.01 -1.29
N ASP A 33 5.78 -4.15 -1.80
CA ASP A 33 4.68 -4.24 -2.76
C ASP A 33 3.43 -4.86 -2.11
N THR A 34 2.27 -4.26 -2.38
CA THR A 34 0.96 -4.73 -1.90
C THR A 34 -0.15 -4.39 -2.89
N SER A 35 -1.40 -4.65 -2.53
CA SER A 35 -2.60 -4.31 -3.30
C SER A 35 -3.86 -4.40 -2.44
N PRO A 36 -4.92 -3.62 -2.76
CA PRO A 36 -6.26 -3.85 -2.22
C PRO A 36 -6.76 -5.29 -2.43
N PHE A 37 -6.36 -5.96 -3.52
CA PHE A 37 -6.78 -7.32 -3.79
C PHE A 37 -6.12 -8.36 -2.85
N TYR A 38 -4.90 -8.11 -2.37
CA TYR A 38 -4.13 -9.08 -1.60
C TYR A 38 -4.76 -9.35 -0.24
N GLY A 39 -5.27 -10.57 -0.07
CA GLY A 39 -5.95 -10.99 1.16
C GLY A 39 -7.20 -10.17 1.47
N GLN A 40 -7.90 -9.65 0.45
CA GLN A 40 -9.07 -8.77 0.61
C GLN A 40 -8.74 -7.54 1.47
N SER A 41 -7.75 -6.76 1.03
CA SER A 41 -7.18 -5.60 1.72
C SER A 41 -6.43 -5.86 3.03
N ARG A 42 -6.39 -7.11 3.52
CA ARG A 42 -5.66 -7.42 4.77
C ARG A 42 -4.16 -7.16 4.64
N SER A 43 -3.58 -7.37 3.46
CA SER A 43 -2.15 -7.09 3.24
C SER A 43 -1.82 -5.61 3.50
N GLU A 44 -2.65 -4.69 3.03
CA GLU A 44 -2.45 -3.24 3.26
C GLU A 44 -2.63 -2.86 4.74
N GLN A 45 -3.63 -3.43 5.41
CA GLN A 45 -3.88 -3.18 6.84
C GLN A 45 -2.71 -3.67 7.70
N CYS A 46 -2.27 -4.91 7.44
CA CYS A 46 -1.11 -5.51 8.09
C CYS A 46 0.16 -4.69 7.85
N LEU A 47 0.46 -4.32 6.61
CA LEU A 47 1.63 -3.50 6.32
C LEU A 47 1.56 -2.12 6.97
N GLY A 48 0.38 -1.49 7.02
CA GLY A 48 0.21 -0.21 7.69
C GLY A 48 0.50 -0.26 9.19
N GLU A 49 0.14 -1.36 9.85
CA GLU A 49 0.55 -1.60 11.25
C GLU A 49 2.02 -1.98 11.37
N ALA A 50 2.55 -2.74 10.41
CA ALA A 50 3.91 -3.28 10.48
C ALA A 50 5.00 -2.22 10.23
N LEU A 51 4.68 -1.22 9.42
CA LEU A 51 5.61 -0.16 8.99
C LEU A 51 5.47 1.13 9.80
N ARG A 52 4.47 1.23 10.68
CA ARG A 52 4.15 2.44 11.44
C ARG A 52 5.34 3.01 12.22
N ASP A 53 6.15 2.13 12.81
CA ASP A 53 7.26 2.51 13.69
C ASP A 53 8.59 2.66 12.93
N LEU A 54 8.58 2.50 11.61
CA LEU A 54 9.76 2.62 10.76
C LEU A 54 9.83 3.99 10.09
N PRO A 55 11.03 4.57 9.88
CA PRO A 55 11.15 5.82 9.14
C PRO A 55 10.57 5.66 7.73
N ARG A 56 9.63 6.52 7.34
CA ARG A 56 8.97 6.42 6.01
C ARG A 56 9.95 6.49 4.83
N SER A 57 11.10 7.15 5.02
CA SER A 57 12.19 7.25 4.04
C SER A 57 13.06 5.99 3.94
N SER A 58 12.88 5.01 4.83
CA SER A 58 13.66 3.77 4.83
C SER A 58 13.15 2.73 3.82
N PHE A 59 11.99 2.98 3.21
CA PHE A 59 11.37 2.09 2.22
C PHE A 59 10.55 2.88 1.20
N TYR A 60 10.37 2.27 0.04
CA TYR A 60 9.43 2.62 -1.01
C TYR A 60 8.22 1.69 -0.90
N LEU A 61 7.04 2.28 -1.03
CA LEU A 61 5.76 1.59 -0.94
C LEU A 61 5.06 1.60 -2.29
N ALA A 62 4.79 0.41 -2.81
CA ALA A 62 4.04 0.19 -4.03
C ALA A 62 2.68 -0.43 -3.72
N THR A 63 1.61 0.12 -4.31
CA THR A 63 0.30 -0.54 -4.33
C THR A 63 -0.29 -0.54 -5.74
N LYS A 64 -1.48 -1.12 -5.89
CA LYS A 64 -2.10 -1.38 -7.19
C LYS A 64 -3.54 -0.88 -7.21
N VAL A 65 -4.03 -0.57 -8.41
CA VAL A 65 -5.41 -0.14 -8.67
C VAL A 65 -6.04 -0.94 -9.80
N GLY A 66 -7.35 -0.75 -10.01
CA GLY A 66 -8.13 -1.39 -11.07
C GLY A 66 -8.76 -2.71 -10.65
N ARG A 67 -8.16 -3.43 -9.69
CA ARG A 67 -8.73 -4.65 -9.10
C ARG A 67 -9.10 -4.46 -7.65
N HIS A 68 -10.31 -4.89 -7.31
CA HIS A 68 -10.93 -4.69 -6.00
C HIS A 68 -10.91 -5.96 -5.13
N PRO A 69 -11.07 -5.82 -3.80
CA PRO A 69 -11.05 -6.94 -2.84
C PRO A 69 -12.09 -8.03 -3.12
N ASP A 70 -13.22 -7.66 -3.73
CA ASP A 70 -14.32 -8.55 -4.10
C ASP A 70 -14.11 -9.25 -5.46
N CYS A 71 -12.87 -9.23 -5.97
CA CYS A 71 -12.49 -9.75 -7.29
C CYS A 71 -13.08 -8.99 -8.48
N SER A 72 -13.77 -7.86 -8.26
CA SER A 72 -14.26 -7.02 -9.36
C SER A 72 -13.16 -6.13 -9.95
N PHE A 73 -13.43 -5.58 -11.13
CA PHE A 73 -12.55 -4.67 -11.84
C PHE A 73 -13.25 -3.32 -12.08
N ASP A 74 -12.60 -2.22 -11.71
CA ASP A 74 -13.02 -0.86 -12.07
C ASP A 74 -11.79 0.03 -12.26
N TYR A 75 -11.52 0.34 -13.52
CA TYR A 75 -10.40 1.19 -13.93
C TYR A 75 -10.83 2.64 -14.21
N GLY A 76 -12.08 3.01 -13.89
CA GLY A 76 -12.57 4.37 -14.07
C GLY A 76 -11.80 5.34 -13.18
N ALA A 77 -11.53 6.56 -13.68
CA ALA A 77 -10.76 7.58 -12.95
C ALA A 77 -11.23 7.80 -11.50
N LYS A 78 -12.55 7.86 -11.29
CA LYS A 78 -13.13 8.02 -9.94
C LYS A 78 -12.91 6.79 -9.05
N ALA A 79 -12.95 5.58 -9.61
CA ALA A 79 -12.70 4.36 -8.87
C ALA A 79 -11.23 4.21 -8.49
N VAL A 80 -10.33 4.52 -9.43
CA VAL A 80 -8.89 4.60 -9.18
C VAL A 80 -8.59 5.58 -8.04
N ALA A 81 -9.12 6.81 -8.10
CA ALA A 81 -8.91 7.81 -7.06
C ALA A 81 -9.40 7.33 -5.68
N ARG A 82 -10.64 6.82 -5.59
CA ARG A 82 -11.17 6.24 -4.33
C ARG A 82 -10.33 5.07 -3.84
N SER A 83 -9.87 4.20 -4.74
CA SER A 83 -9.05 3.04 -4.39
C SER A 83 -7.72 3.49 -3.78
N LEU A 84 -7.09 4.53 -4.31
CA LEU A 84 -5.85 5.09 -3.78
C LEU A 84 -6.07 5.75 -2.41
N GLU A 85 -7.11 6.57 -2.27
CA GLU A 85 -7.49 7.18 -0.98
C GLU A 85 -7.68 6.10 0.10
N SER A 86 -8.46 5.06 -0.19
CA SER A 86 -8.65 3.96 0.77
C SER A 86 -7.37 3.16 1.02
N SER A 87 -6.43 3.11 0.08
CA SER A 87 -5.14 2.44 0.27
C SER A 87 -4.24 3.26 1.20
N LEU A 88 -4.21 4.60 1.04
CA LEU A 88 -3.51 5.51 1.96
C LEU A 88 -4.02 5.36 3.39
N GLU A 89 -5.34 5.26 3.57
CA GLU A 89 -5.97 5.03 4.88
C GLU A 89 -5.57 3.68 5.49
N ARG A 90 -5.67 2.57 4.73
CA ARG A 90 -5.33 1.23 5.22
C ARG A 90 -3.85 1.08 5.55
N LEU A 91 -2.99 1.66 4.72
CA LEU A 91 -1.53 1.67 4.92
C LEU A 91 -1.11 2.69 5.97
N ASN A 92 -2.01 3.59 6.39
CA ASN A 92 -1.75 4.66 7.34
C ASN A 92 -0.52 5.51 6.93
N VAL A 93 -0.50 5.94 5.67
CA VAL A 93 0.56 6.78 5.08
C VAL A 93 -0.03 7.97 4.33
N ASN A 94 0.76 9.03 4.20
CA ASN A 94 0.35 10.23 3.47
C ASN A 94 0.70 10.19 1.98
N HIS A 95 1.54 9.25 1.54
CA HIS A 95 1.91 9.10 0.13
C HIS A 95 2.32 7.66 -0.20
N ILE A 96 2.18 7.30 -1.48
CA ILE A 96 2.60 6.04 -2.10
C ILE A 96 3.68 6.38 -3.14
N ASP A 97 4.76 5.61 -3.19
CA ASP A 97 5.89 5.88 -4.10
C ASP A 97 5.64 5.35 -5.50
N LEU A 98 4.90 4.24 -5.63
CA LEU A 98 4.61 3.59 -6.90
C LEU A 98 3.17 3.08 -6.94
N VAL A 99 2.44 3.45 -7.99
CA VAL A 99 1.10 2.93 -8.28
C VAL A 99 1.16 2.13 -9.58
N GLN A 100 0.65 0.90 -9.54
CA GLN A 100 0.57 0.02 -10.70
C GLN A 100 -0.90 -0.32 -11.03
N ILE A 101 -1.17 -0.64 -12.29
CA ILE A 101 -2.47 -1.22 -12.70
C ILE A 101 -2.35 -2.74 -12.48
N HIS A 102 -3.23 -3.32 -11.64
CA HIS A 102 -3.05 -4.69 -11.15
C HIS A 102 -3.05 -5.75 -12.26
N ASP A 103 -4.15 -5.83 -13.00
CA ASP A 103 -4.34 -6.81 -14.08
C ASP A 103 -4.78 -6.02 -15.33
N VAL A 104 -3.83 -5.43 -16.04
CA VAL A 104 -4.09 -4.51 -17.16
C VAL A 104 -4.77 -5.19 -18.35
N GLU A 105 -4.69 -6.51 -18.46
CA GLU A 105 -5.32 -7.32 -19.51
C GLU A 105 -6.85 -7.32 -19.44
N PHE A 106 -7.44 -7.03 -18.27
CA PHE A 106 -8.91 -6.88 -18.12
C PHE A 106 -9.37 -5.43 -18.26
N CYS A 107 -8.46 -4.50 -18.50
CA CYS A 107 -8.81 -3.13 -18.81
C CYS A 107 -9.42 -3.05 -20.23
N PRO A 108 -10.62 -2.45 -20.41
CA PRO A 108 -11.25 -2.32 -21.72
C PRO A 108 -10.44 -1.48 -22.74
N SER A 109 -9.60 -0.56 -22.27
CA SER A 109 -8.72 0.26 -23.11
C SER A 109 -7.47 0.65 -22.32
N GLN A 110 -6.32 0.06 -22.67
CA GLN A 110 -5.05 0.28 -21.97
C GLN A 110 -4.67 1.77 -21.91
N SER A 111 -4.92 2.51 -22.99
CA SER A 111 -4.67 3.96 -23.04
C SER A 111 -5.48 4.70 -21.96
N ASN A 112 -6.76 4.37 -21.80
CA ASN A 112 -7.62 5.03 -20.82
C ASN A 112 -7.22 4.69 -19.38
N CYS A 113 -6.87 3.43 -19.12
CA CYS A 113 -6.44 3.01 -17.79
C CYS A 113 -5.13 3.71 -17.37
N LEU A 114 -4.17 3.85 -18.30
CA LEU A 114 -2.94 4.59 -18.04
C LEU A 114 -3.22 6.08 -17.75
N THR A 115 -4.08 6.73 -18.54
CA THR A 115 -4.46 8.13 -18.31
C THR A 115 -5.14 8.32 -16.94
N ASN A 116 -6.06 7.43 -16.57
CA ASN A 116 -6.81 7.53 -15.33
C ASN A 116 -5.91 7.44 -14.08
N VAL A 117 -4.83 6.65 -14.13
CA VAL A 117 -3.84 6.57 -13.05
C VAL A 117 -2.91 7.78 -13.06
N ALA A 118 -2.44 8.21 -14.23
CA ALA A 118 -1.52 9.34 -14.37
C ALA A 118 -2.12 10.68 -13.87
N CYS A 119 -3.42 10.90 -14.07
CA CYS A 119 -4.08 12.14 -13.64
C CYS A 119 -4.15 12.32 -12.11
N PHE A 120 -4.00 11.25 -11.32
CA PHE A 120 -3.99 11.37 -9.86
C PHE A 120 -2.68 11.95 -9.33
N GLY A 121 -1.55 11.70 -10.01
CA GLY A 121 -0.24 12.24 -9.64
C GLY A 121 -0.09 13.75 -9.83
N SER A 122 -1.07 14.44 -10.41
CA SER A 122 -1.04 15.89 -10.65
C SER A 122 -1.63 16.74 -9.52
N ILE A 123 -2.04 16.14 -8.38
CA ILE A 123 -2.47 16.88 -7.18
C ILE A 123 -1.62 16.41 -5.99
N GLN A 124 -0.43 17.00 -5.86
CA GLN A 124 0.26 17.41 -4.62
C GLN A 124 1.75 17.61 -4.91
N THR A 125 2.13 18.87 -5.15
CA THR A 125 3.44 19.45 -4.83
C THR A 125 3.22 20.60 -3.87
#